data_AF-A0A6V7II72-F1
#
_entry.id   AF-A0A6V7II72-F1
#
_cell.length_a   1.000
_cell.length_b   1.000
_cell.length_c   1.000
_cell.angle_alpha   90.00
_cell.angle_beta   90.00
_cell.angle_gamma   90.00
#
_symmetry.space_group_name_H-M   'P 1'
#
loop_
_entity.id
_entity.type
_entity.pdbx_description
1 polymer ?
#
loop_
_entity_poly.entity_id
_entity_poly.type
_entity_poly.pdbx_seq_one_letter_code
_entity_poly.pdbx_strand_id
1 'polypeptide(L)'
;ECNYGGRVTDEWDRRTLNTILEVYYCPEVVEETSYRFDASGQYWIPWVDEHAQYLDYVKNLPMITEPSVFGMNENADIIKDQQETELMISSILLTQ
;
A
#
# COMPACT_ATOMS: atom_id res chain seq x y z
N GLU A 1 -11.18 1.32 16.17
CA GLU A 1 -10.03 0.68 16.86
C GLU A 1 -10.12 -0.83 17.03
N CYS A 2 -11.29 -1.46 17.30
CA CYS A 2 -11.34 -2.91 17.57
C CYS A 2 -10.82 -3.83 16.45
N ASN A 3 -10.93 -3.44 15.18
CA ASN A 3 -10.56 -4.33 14.06
C ASN A 3 -9.06 -4.28 13.71
N TYR A 4 -8.44 -3.10 13.73
CA TYR A 4 -7.06 -2.91 13.27
C TYR A 4 -6.09 -2.41 14.36
N GLY A 5 -6.60 -1.84 15.47
CA GLY A 5 -5.78 -1.25 16.54
C GLY A 5 -5.39 -2.22 17.66
N GLY A 6 -6.01 -3.40 17.76
CA GLY A 6 -5.84 -4.30 18.91
C GLY A 6 -4.42 -4.88 19.11
N ARG A 7 -3.55 -4.77 18.10
CA ARG A 7 -2.13 -5.16 18.16
C ARG A 7 -1.17 -3.97 18.14
N VAL A 8 -1.70 -2.76 17.94
CA VAL A 8 -0.89 -1.55 17.86
C VAL A 8 -0.72 -1.00 19.26
N THR A 9 0.53 -1.00 19.74
CA THR A 9 0.87 -0.59 21.09
C THR A 9 1.56 0.77 21.14
N ASP A 10 2.23 1.17 20.05
CA ASP A 10 2.89 2.46 19.94
C ASP A 10 1.91 3.55 19.46
N GLU A 11 2.05 4.75 20.03
CA GLU A 11 1.18 5.88 19.72
C GLU A 11 1.38 6.40 18.29
N TRP A 12 2.60 6.37 17.77
CA TRP A 12 2.91 6.80 16.41
C TRP A 12 2.39 5.81 15.38
N ASP A 13 2.49 4.51 15.67
CA ASP A 13 1.89 3.47 14.83
C ASP A 13 0.36 3.61 14.79
N ARG A 14 -0.27 3.92 15.93
CA ARG A 14 -1.72 4.13 16.01
C ARG A 14 -2.15 5.36 15.21
N ARG A 15 -1.40 6.46 15.31
CA ARG A 15 -1.66 7.66 14.51
C ARG A 15 -1.51 7.37 13.02
N THR A 16 -0.43 6.70 12.63
CA THR A 16 -0.17 6.32 11.24
C THR A 16 -1.30 5.44 10.68
N LEU A 17 -1.74 4.44 11.45
CA LEU A 17 -2.85 3.57 11.09
C LEU A 17 -4.14 4.37 10.85
N ASN A 18 -4.49 5.30 11.75
CA ASN A 18 -5.68 6.12 11.58
C ASN A 18 -5.60 7.00 10.34
N THR A 19 -4.43 7.63 10.09
CA THR A 19 -4.19 8.43 8.88
C THR A 19 -4.35 7.61 7.61
N ILE A 20 -3.84 6.36 7.58
CA ILE A 20 -4.03 5.46 6.44
C ILE A 20 -5.52 5.16 6.26
N LEU A 21 -6.24 4.82 7.34
CA LEU A 21 -7.67 4.50 7.25
C LEU A 21 -8.53 5.67 6.74
N GLU A 22 -8.19 6.91 7.10
CA GLU A 22 -8.90 8.11 6.64
C GLU A 22 -8.86 8.28 5.11
N VAL A 23 -7.83 7.76 4.44
CA VAL A 23 -7.72 7.81 2.96
C VAL A 23 -8.69 6.84 2.28
N TYR A 24 -8.97 5.69 2.92
CA TYR A 24 -9.79 4.60 2.33
C TYR A 24 -11.23 4.58 2.84
N TYR A 25 -11.51 5.15 4.01
CA TYR A 25 -12.83 5.21 4.63
C TYR A 25 -13.32 6.65 4.76
N CYS A 26 -13.62 7.26 3.62
CA CYS A 26 -14.17 8.61 3.54
C CYS A 26 -15.41 8.65 2.61
N PRO A 27 -16.30 9.66 2.72
CA PRO A 27 -17.45 9.81 1.83
C PRO A 27 -17.07 9.90 0.35
N GLU A 28 -15.95 10.54 0.03
CA GLU A 28 -15.44 10.79 -1.31
C GLU A 28 -15.21 9.48 -2.10
N VAL A 29 -14.81 8.42 -1.40
CA VAL A 29 -14.64 7.06 -1.96
C VAL A 29 -15.93 6.53 -2.60
N VAL A 30 -17.10 6.94 -2.13
CA VAL A 30 -18.41 6.50 -2.65
C VAL A 30 -19.02 7.54 -3.59
N GLU A 31 -18.79 8.82 -3.30
CA GLU A 31 -19.40 9.93 -4.04
C GLU A 31 -18.68 10.24 -5.36
N GLU A 32 -17.36 10.02 -5.44
CA GLU A 32 -16.58 10.27 -6.64
C GLU A 32 -16.52 9.05 -7.55
N THR A 33 -16.88 9.24 -8.82
CA THR A 33 -16.88 8.18 -9.86
C THR A 33 -15.50 7.63 -10.21
N SER A 34 -14.42 8.28 -9.76
CA SER A 34 -13.05 7.83 -10.00
C SER A 34 -12.09 8.27 -8.89
N TYR A 35 -12.49 8.08 -7.63
CA TYR A 35 -11.64 8.35 -6.47
C TYR A 35 -10.29 7.63 -6.61
N ARG A 36 -9.19 8.37 -6.45
CA ARG A 36 -7.83 7.86 -6.59
C ARG A 36 -7.18 7.76 -5.21
N PHE A 37 -6.53 6.64 -4.94
CA PHE A 37 -5.89 6.40 -3.64
C PHE A 37 -4.50 7.02 -3.54
N ASP A 38 -3.88 7.35 -4.67
CA ASP A 38 -2.52 7.86 -4.72
C ASP A 38 -2.30 8.84 -5.88
N ALA A 39 -1.14 9.50 -5.87
CA ALA A 39 -0.77 10.49 -6.88
C ALA A 39 -0.45 9.89 -8.26
N SER A 40 -0.09 8.60 -8.36
CA SER A 40 0.12 7.93 -9.65
C SER A 40 -1.18 7.80 -10.44
N GLY A 41 -2.32 7.74 -9.73
CA GLY A 41 -3.65 7.57 -10.32
C GLY A 41 -3.88 6.20 -10.95
N GLN A 42 -2.98 5.23 -10.71
CA GLN A 42 -3.17 3.85 -11.14
C GLN A 42 -4.14 3.10 -10.23
N TYR A 43 -4.18 3.49 -8.95
CA TYR A 43 -5.04 2.90 -7.93
C TYR A 43 -6.27 3.78 -7.74
N TRP A 44 -7.41 3.31 -8.24
CA TRP A 44 -8.69 4.01 -8.20
C TRP A 44 -9.84 3.01 -8.11
N ILE A 45 -11.02 3.51 -7.77
CA ILE A 45 -12.21 2.66 -7.63
C ILE A 45 -12.95 2.56 -8.96
N PRO A 46 -12.97 1.38 -9.63
CA PRO A 46 -13.69 1.21 -10.87
C PRO A 46 -15.20 1.30 -10.66
N TRP A 47 -15.87 2.17 -11.43
CA TRP A 47 -17.33 2.26 -11.47
C TRP A 47 -17.91 1.14 -12.35
N VAL A 48 -17.92 -0.08 -11.81
CA VAL A 48 -18.34 -1.29 -12.51
C VAL A 48 -19.33 -2.08 -11.66
N ASP A 49 -20.37 -2.62 -12.29
CA ASP A 49 -21.42 -3.40 -11.61
C ASP A 49 -21.08 -4.90 -11.59
N GLU A 50 -20.26 -5.36 -12.55
CA GLU A 50 -19.93 -6.77 -12.69
C GLU A 50 -18.59 -7.12 -12.01
N HIS A 51 -18.62 -8.20 -11.23
CA HIS A 51 -17.43 -8.77 -10.60
C HIS A 51 -16.30 -9.08 -11.60
N ALA A 52 -16.63 -9.52 -12.82
CA ALA A 52 -15.64 -9.82 -13.85
C ALA A 52 -14.84 -8.58 -14.29
N GLN A 53 -15.51 -7.42 -14.39
CA GLN A 53 -14.88 -6.15 -14.74
C GLN A 53 -13.97 -5.66 -13.62
N TYR A 54 -14.38 -5.86 -12.36
CA TYR A 54 -13.54 -5.55 -11.21
C TYR A 54 -12.26 -6.41 -11.19
N LEU A 55 -12.37 -7.70 -11.48
CA LEU A 55 -11.21 -8.59 -11.58
C LEU A 55 -10.28 -8.21 -12.73
N ASP A 56 -10.82 -7.76 -13.86
CA ASP A 56 -10.01 -7.30 -14.99
C ASP A 56 -9.19 -6.07 -14.61
N TYR A 57 -9.80 -5.11 -13.90
CA TYR A 57 -9.07 -3.95 -13.35
C TYR A 57 -7.91 -4.40 -12.43
N VAL A 58 -8.18 -5.26 -11.44
CA VAL A 58 -7.16 -5.73 -10.50
C VAL A 58 -6.01 -6.45 -11.21
N LYS A 59 -6.29 -7.20 -12.28
CA LYS A 59 -5.25 -7.89 -13.07
C LYS A 59 -4.36 -6.95 -13.87
N ASN A 60 -4.85 -5.76 -14.19
CA ASN A 60 -4.09 -4.75 -14.94
C ASN A 60 -3.20 -3.88 -14.02
N LEU A 61 -3.29 -4.05 -12.69
CA LEU A 61 -2.40 -3.37 -11.75
C LEU A 61 -0.96 -3.87 -11.89
N PRO A 62 0.04 -3.00 -11.64
CA PRO A 62 1.43 -3.39 -11.75
C PRO A 62 1.80 -4.42 -10.68
N MET A 63 2.61 -5.39 -11.06
CA MET A 63 3.11 -6.43 -10.15
C MET A 63 4.05 -5.86 -9.08
N ILE A 64 4.79 -4.81 -9.45
CA ILE A 64 5.66 -4.05 -8.55
C ILE A 64 4.96 -2.72 -8.27
N THR A 65 4.65 -2.48 -6.99
CA THR A 65 3.93 -1.29 -6.55
C THR A 65 4.91 -0.24 -6.04
N GLU A 66 4.78 0.99 -6.52
CA GLU A 66 5.56 2.13 -6.05
C GLU A 66 5.28 2.44 -4.57
N PRO A 67 6.26 2.91 -3.78
CA PRO A 67 6.09 3.24 -2.35
C PRO A 67 5.02 4.30 -2.10
N SER A 68 4.76 5.15 -3.09
CA SER A 68 3.78 6.23 -3.04
C SER A 68 2.36 5.73 -2.75
N VAL A 69 2.00 4.51 -3.17
CA VAL A 69 0.69 3.90 -2.86
C VAL A 69 0.51 3.68 -1.36
N PHE A 70 1.60 3.52 -0.63
CA PHE A 70 1.62 3.39 0.83
C PHE A 70 1.86 4.72 1.55
N GLY A 71 1.87 5.85 0.81
CA GLY A 71 2.22 7.17 1.34
C GLY A 71 3.69 7.32 1.69
N MET A 72 4.56 6.45 1.17
CA MET A 72 6.01 6.48 1.43
C MET A 72 6.75 7.24 0.33
N ASN A 73 7.96 7.70 0.65
CA ASN A 73 8.85 8.34 -0.31
C ASN A 73 9.47 7.28 -1.23
N GLU A 74 9.76 7.65 -2.49
CA GLU A 74 10.43 6.78 -3.48
C GLU A 74 11.75 6.17 -2.97
N ASN A 75 12.46 6.85 -2.07
CA ASN A 75 13.67 6.33 -1.44
C ASN A 75 13.45 5.08 -0.59
N ALA A 76 12.20 4.76 -0.22
CA ALA A 76 11.89 3.55 0.55
C ALA A 76 12.30 2.27 -0.20
N ASP A 77 12.14 2.24 -1.52
CA ASP A 77 12.57 1.10 -2.33
C ASP A 77 14.08 0.95 -2.34
N ILE A 78 14.83 2.05 -2.46
CA ILE A 78 16.29 2.01 -2.42
C ILE A 78 16.79 1.43 -1.09
N ILE A 79 16.18 1.85 0.02
CA ILE A 79 16.53 1.37 1.37
C ILE A 79 16.21 -0.12 1.51
N LYS A 80 15.03 -0.54 1.04
CA LYS A 80 14.61 -1.94 1.04
C LYS A 80 15.57 -2.82 0.23
N ASP A 81 15.86 -2.43 -1.01
CA ASP A 81 16.72 -3.21 -1.91
C ASP A 81 18.16 -3.31 -1.37
N GLN A 82 18.65 -2.23 -0.75
CA GLN A 82 19.95 -2.25 -0.07
C GLN A 82 19.94 -3.23 1.12
N GLN A 83 18.91 -3.21 1.97
CA GLN A 83 18.79 -4.12 3.11
C GLN A 83 18.67 -5.58 2.66
N GLU A 84 17.88 -5.86 1.62
CA GLU A 84 17.75 -7.21 1.07
C GLU A 84 19.08 -7.72 0.50
N THR A 85 19.83 -6.85 -0.18
CA THR A 85 21.17 -7.17 -0.71
C THR A 85 22.16 -7.49 0.41
N GLU A 86 22.19 -6.67 1.47
CA GLU A 86 23.05 -6.89 2.64
C GLU A 86 22.69 -8.20 3.36
N LEU A 87 21.39 -8.49 3.52
CA LEU A 87 20.92 -9.75 4.10
C LEU A 87 21.31 -10.95 3.24
N MET A 88 21.18 -10.85 1.91
CA MET A 88 21.57 -11.91 0.99
C MET A 88 23.07 -12.20 1.07
N ILE A 89 23.91 -11.17 1.01
CA ILE A 89 25.37 -11.32 1.04
C ILE A 89 25.82 -11.89 2.40
N SER A 90 25.29 -11.38 3.50
CA SER A 90 25.60 -11.90 4.84
C SER A 90 25.19 -13.36 5.00
N SER A 91 24.02 -13.75 4.48
CA SER A 91 23.56 -15.14 4.49
C SER A 91 24.47 -16.06 3.68
N ILE A 92 24.94 -15.62 2.50
CA ILE A 92 25.90 -16.39 1.69
C ILE A 92 27.22 -16.59 2.44
N LEU A 93 27.74 -15.54 3.08
CA LEU A 93 28.98 -15.62 3.87
C LEU A 93 28.89 -16.61 5.04
N LEU A 94 27.72 -16.72 5.67
CA LEU A 94 27.49 -17.67 6.77
C LEU A 94 27.41 -19.14 6.32
N THR A 95 27.22 -19.40 5.02
CA THR A 95 27.16 -20.75 4.46
C THR A 95 28.48 -21.25 3.88
N GLN A 96 29.53 -20.42 3.88
CA GLN A 96 30.91 -20.85 3.56
C GLN A 96 31.56 -21.55 4.74
#